data_AF-A0A507WGJ6-F1
#
_entry.id   AF-A0A507WGJ6-F1
#
_cell.length_a   1.000
_cell.length_b   1.000
_cell.length_c   1.000
_cell.angle_alpha   90.00
_cell.angle_beta   90.00
_cell.angle_gamma   90.00
#
_symmetry.space_group_name_H-M   'P 1'
#
loop_
_entity.id
_entity.type
_entity.pdbx_description
1 polymer ?
#
loop_
_entity_poly.entity_id
_entity_poly.type
_entity_poly.pdbx_seq_one_letter_code
_entity_poly.pdbx_strand_id
1 'polypeptide(L)'
;MYAHRQIYDHVQDSVPVPEQMRHQRVEVIFMVLDEEPISAQNTTGLGTQMANFFRDIPPATHPDEEFTLPAKEYPPAMTFE
;
A
#
# COMPACT_ATOMS: atom_id res chain seq x y z
N MET A 1 25.97 -1.30 -5.37
CA MET A 1 25.34 -2.51 -4.79
C MET A 1 25.38 -2.42 -3.27
N TYR A 2 24.25 -2.14 -2.62
CA TYR A 2 24.11 -2.10 -1.16
C TYR A 2 23.28 -3.31 -0.72
N ALA A 3 23.76 -4.03 0.28
CA ALA A 3 23.05 -5.18 0.83
C ALA A 3 23.00 -5.10 2.35
N HIS A 4 21.81 -5.27 2.94
CA HIS A 4 21.61 -5.33 4.38
C HIS A 4 21.42 -6.78 4.80
N ARG A 5 22.25 -7.25 5.75
CA ARG A 5 22.15 -8.59 6.34
C ARG A 5 21.50 -8.52 7.71
N GLN A 6 20.51 -9.36 7.98
CA GLN A 6 19.87 -9.46 9.28
C GLN A 6 19.63 -10.93 9.65
N ILE A 7 19.94 -11.28 10.90
CA ILE A 7 19.77 -12.62 11.43
C ILE A 7 18.62 -12.58 12.43
N TYR A 8 17.66 -13.49 12.24
CA TYR A 8 16.53 -13.66 13.13
C TYR A 8 16.63 -15.01 13.83
N ASP A 9 16.55 -15.01 15.16
CA ASP A 9 16.44 -16.26 15.94
C ASP A 9 15.01 -16.83 15.85
N HIS A 10 14.01 -15.94 15.73
CA HIS A 10 12.60 -16.26 15.49
C HIS A 10 12.09 -15.34 14.38
N VAL A 11 11.55 -15.92 13.31
CA VAL A 11 11.15 -15.16 12.13
C VAL A 11 9.78 -14.51 12.37
N GLN A 12 9.66 -13.22 12.05
CA GLN A 12 8.37 -12.52 12.10
C GLN A 12 7.45 -13.03 10.99
N ASP A 13 6.14 -13.08 11.22
CA ASP A 13 5.16 -13.56 10.23
C ASP A 13 5.15 -12.75 8.92
N SER A 14 5.71 -11.53 8.93
CA SER A 14 5.88 -10.68 7.76
C SER A 14 6.96 -11.17 6.79
N VAL A 15 7.90 -12.01 7.25
CA VAL A 15 8.98 -12.54 6.41
C VAL A 15 8.53 -13.89 5.84
N PRO A 16 8.37 -14.01 4.51
CA PRO A 16 7.93 -15.25 3.89
C PRO A 16 9.04 -16.30 3.99
N VAL A 17 8.87 -17.25 4.93
CA VAL A 17 9.74 -18.42 5.07
C VAL A 17 8.90 -19.69 5.03
N PRO A 18 9.44 -20.81 4.55
CA PRO A 18 8.79 -22.12 4.68
C PRO A 18 8.39 -22.40 6.13
N GLU A 19 7.26 -23.05 6.34
CA GLU A 19 6.68 -23.28 7.68
C GLU A 19 7.67 -23.98 8.63
N GLN A 20 8.44 -24.90 8.09
CA GLN A 20 9.47 -25.66 8.80
C GLN A 20 10.59 -24.77 9.36
N MET A 21 10.78 -23.56 8.81
CA MET A 21 11.87 -22.63 9.14
C MET A 21 11.43 -21.47 10.05
N ARG A 22 10.14 -21.34 10.38
CA ARG A 22 9.63 -20.22 11.20
C ARG A 22 10.27 -20.14 12.59
N HIS A 23 10.55 -21.29 13.18
CA HIS A 23 11.16 -21.43 14.51
C HIS A 23 12.66 -21.73 14.46
N GLN A 24 13.27 -21.56 13.30
CA GLN A 24 14.70 -21.79 13.12
C GLN A 24 15.40 -20.45 12.90
N ARG A 25 16.70 -20.43 13.19
CA ARG A 25 17.52 -19.26 12.93
C ARG A 25 17.63 -19.05 11.42
N VAL A 26 17.16 -17.90 10.93
CA VAL A 26 17.16 -17.54 9.50
C VAL A 26 18.01 -16.31 9.27
N GLU A 27 18.83 -16.36 8.22
CA GLU A 27 19.58 -15.23 7.70
C GLU A 27 18.84 -14.64 6.49
N VAL A 28 18.51 -13.35 6.57
CA VAL A 28 17.83 -12.60 5.51
C VAL A 28 18.80 -11.55 4.97
N ILE A 29 18.97 -11.53 3.64
CA ILE A 29 19.81 -10.57 2.94
C ILE A 29 18.92 -9.77 2.00
N PHE A 30 18.79 -8.47 2.28
CA PHE A 30 18.09 -7.53 1.42
C PHE A 30 19.08 -6.96 0.43
N MET A 31 18.88 -7.22 -0.87
CA MET A 31 19.67 -6.64 -1.94
C MET A 31 18.83 -5.63 -2.70
N VAL A 32 19.34 -4.41 -2.83
CA VAL A 32 18.74 -3.43 -3.73
C VAL A 32 19.10 -3.84 -5.15
N LEU A 33 18.11 -4.30 -5.91
CA LEU A 33 18.24 -4.49 -7.35
C LEU A 33 17.99 -3.14 -8.02
N ASP A 34 18.91 -2.72 -8.89
CA ASP A 34 18.66 -1.56 -9.74
C ASP A 34 17.44 -1.90 -10.61
N GLU A 35 16.36 -1.11 -10.51
CA GLU A 35 15.15 -1.34 -11.29
C GLU A 35 15.50 -1.27 -12.80
N GLU A 36 15.33 -2.38 -13.52
CA GLU A 36 15.11 -2.27 -14.96
C GLU A 36 13.89 -1.36 -15.17
N PRO A 37 13.96 -0.35 -16.05
CA PRO A 37 12.84 0.56 -16.25
C PRO A 37 11.67 -0.28 -16.68
N ILE A 38 10.66 -0.37 -15.82
CA ILE A 38 9.43 -1.12 -16.01
C ILE A 38 8.84 -0.58 -17.32
N SER A 39 9.03 -1.29 -18.42
CA SER A 39 8.50 -0.90 -19.72
C SER A 39 7.01 -0.70 -19.50
N ALA A 40 6.54 0.54 -19.71
CA ALA A 40 5.20 1.03 -19.44
C ALA A 40 4.16 -0.09 -19.60
N GLN A 41 3.77 -0.70 -18.48
CA GLN A 41 2.64 -1.60 -18.46
C GLN A 41 1.45 -0.76 -18.90
N ASN A 42 0.81 -1.15 -20.01
CA ASN A 42 -0.36 -0.51 -20.61
C ASN A 42 -1.21 0.15 -19.52
N THR A 43 -1.03 1.46 -19.35
CA THR A 43 -1.78 2.25 -18.40
C THR A 43 -3.17 2.34 -18.96
N THR A 44 -4.02 1.38 -18.58
CA THR A 44 -5.46 1.54 -18.75
C THR A 44 -5.80 2.83 -18.04
N GLY A 45 -6.06 3.88 -18.82
CA GLY A 45 -6.20 5.24 -18.30
C GLY A 45 -7.22 5.26 -17.17
N LEU A 46 -6.99 6.10 -16.17
CA LEU A 46 -7.85 6.22 -14.99
C LEU A 46 -9.34 6.32 -15.38
N GLY A 47 -9.65 7.02 -16.48
CA GLY A 47 -11.00 7.12 -17.03
C GLY A 47 -11.62 5.78 -17.44
N THR A 48 -10.85 4.89 -18.06
CA THR A 48 -11.32 3.54 -18.45
C THR A 48 -11.57 2.65 -17.23
N GLN A 49 -10.74 2.78 -16.19
CA GLN A 49 -10.95 2.02 -14.94
C GLN A 49 -12.21 2.49 -14.21
N MET A 50 -12.41 3.82 -14.11
CA MET A 50 -13.59 4.39 -13.49
C MET A 50 -14.86 4.02 -14.29
N ALA A 51 -14.84 4.09 -15.61
CA ALA A 51 -15.98 3.70 -16.44
C ALA A 51 -16.42 2.24 -16.22
N ASN A 52 -15.47 1.32 -15.99
CA ASN A 52 -15.78 -0.06 -15.68
C ASN A 52 -16.35 -0.23 -14.26
N PHE A 53 -15.83 0.52 -13.29
CA PHE A 53 -16.29 0.45 -11.89
C PHE A 53 -17.72 0.96 -11.71
N PHE A 54 -18.07 2.05 -12.40
CA PHE A 54 -19.40 2.68 -12.32
C PHE A 54 -20.43 2.12 -13.32
N ARG A 55 -20.14 0.98 -13.98
CA ARG A 55 -21.01 0.40 -15.01
C ARG A 55 -22.41 0.05 -14.49
N ASP A 56 -22.49 -0.43 -13.25
CA ASP A 56 -23.74 -0.89 -12.63
C ASP A 56 -24.35 0.15 -11.67
N ILE A 57 -23.76 1.35 -11.61
CA ILE A 57 -24.24 2.41 -10.72
C ILE A 57 -25.28 3.24 -11.50
N PRO A 58 -26.55 3.26 -11.03
CA PRO A 58 -27.58 4.05 -11.68
C PRO A 58 -27.19 5.54 -11.65
N PRO A 59 -27.60 6.32 -12.67
CA PRO A 59 -27.33 7.75 -12.69
C PRO A 59 -27.84 8.40 -11.40
N ALA A 60 -27.06 9.34 -10.86
CA ALA A 60 -27.43 10.06 -9.65
C ALA A 60 -28.83 10.67 -9.83
N THR A 61 -29.72 10.40 -8.88
CA THR A 61 -31.08 10.96 -8.88
C THR A 61 -31.10 12.47 -8.65
N HIS A 62 -30.05 12.99 -8.02
CA HIS A 62 -29.83 14.41 -7.74
C HIS A 62 -28.39 14.80 -8.09
N PRO A 63 -28.09 15.14 -9.36
CA PRO A 63 -26.73 15.50 -9.78
C PRO A 63 -26.23 16.82 -9.16
N ASP A 64 -27.15 17.65 -8.66
CA ASP A 64 -26.84 18.97 -8.08
C ASP A 64 -26.69 18.94 -6.55
N GLU A 65 -26.87 17.77 -5.92
CA GLU A 65 -26.69 17.63 -4.47
C GLU A 65 -25.20 17.51 -4.13
N GLU A 66 -24.63 18.60 -3.59
CA GLU A 66 -23.24 18.62 -3.12
C GLU A 66 -23.14 17.96 -1.74
N PHE A 67 -22.34 16.88 -1.65
CA PHE A 67 -22.02 16.26 -0.37
C PHE A 67 -20.94 17.08 0.36
N THR A 68 -21.35 17.85 1.36
CA THR A 68 -20.40 18.57 2.22
C THR A 68 -19.86 17.66 3.32
N LEU A 69 -18.54 17.44 3.34
CA LEU A 69 -17.90 16.76 4.46
C LEU A 69 -18.03 17.62 5.74
N PRO A 70 -18.36 17.03 6.90
CA PRO A 70 -18.36 17.75 8.15
C PRO A 70 -16.94 18.26 8.45
N ALA A 71 -16.83 19.47 9.00
CA ALA A 71 -15.56 20.03 9.41
C ALA A 71 -14.86 19.08 10.39
N LYS A 72 -13.62 18.72 10.09
CA LYS A 72 -12.82 17.85 10.96
C LYS A 72 -12.46 18.61 12.23
N GLU A 73 -13.04 18.21 13.35
CA GLU A 73 -12.70 18.76 14.66
C GLU A 73 -11.33 18.21 15.07
N TYR A 74 -10.30 19.06 15.03
CA TYR A 74 -8.96 18.69 15.48
C TYR A 74 -8.84 18.96 16.98
N PRO A 75 -8.24 18.04 17.76
CA PRO A 75 -7.93 18.33 19.16
C PRO A 75 -6.97 19.53 19.25
N PRO A 76 -7.05 20.33 20.33
CA PRO A 76 -6.16 21.47 20.52
C PRO A 76 -4.69 20.99 20.53
N ALA A 77 -3.80 21.79 19.95
CA ALA A 77 -2.37 21.49 19.94
C ALA A 77 -1.87 21.37 21.39
N MET A 78 -1.29 20.21 21.74
CA MET A 78 -0.58 20.04 23.01
C MET A 78 0.63 20.97 23.01
N THR A 79 0.61 21.98 23.88
CA THR A 79 1.82 22.74 24.23
C THR A 79 2.53 22.00 25.34
N PHE A 80 3.80 21.63 25.13
CA PHE A 80 4.66 21.12 26.18
C PHE A 80 5.33 22.33 26.86
N GLU A 81 5.07 22.51 28.16
CA GLU A 81 5.86 23.39 29.03
C GLU A 81 7.03 22.64 29.67
#